data_AF-A0A1I0PLM5-F1
#
_entry.id   AF-A0A1I0PLM5-F1
#
_cell.length_a   1.000
_cell.length_b   1.000
_cell.length_c   1.000
_cell.angle_alpha   90.00
_cell.angle_beta   90.00
_cell.angle_gamma   90.00
#
_symmetry.space_group_name_H-M   'P 1'
#
loop_
_entity.id
_entity.type
_entity.pdbx_description
1 polymer ?
#
loop_
_entity_poly.entity_id
_entity_poly.type
_entity_poly.pdbx_seq_one_letter_code
_entity_poly.pdbx_strand_id
1 'polypeptide(L)'
;MKWKGLLAVLLGLLMVGVTAGSAMATPINDTHNPQGGIGGGSIIDTRFIGSGVISTSTYPIYIPKLQRYLVYQKVRHGSSGYFTLSVYRIPVFGYDTLIVFPENMKVYPSRATGMEYEGKVGIAYHFRKGGWFVWKAQLKLPVKFTAGKGLHAVLSFGGSPEVLIGGPIASLVNGEKPKLFTALKALLRGQITRSNVITIIAFALASGANADVLVFKEV
;
A
#
# COMPACT_ATOMS: atom_id res chain seq x y z
N MET A 1 -36.07 17.12 35.98
CA MET A 1 -36.27 16.26 34.78
C MET A 1 -36.16 17.10 33.52
N LYS A 2 -35.09 16.97 32.71
CA LYS A 2 -35.00 17.60 31.36
C LYS A 2 -34.32 16.70 30.31
N TRP A 3 -34.44 15.37 30.44
CA TRP A 3 -33.82 14.44 29.50
C TRP A 3 -34.58 14.32 28.16
N LYS A 4 -35.89 14.61 28.17
CA LYS A 4 -36.76 14.50 26.98
C LYS A 4 -36.43 15.53 25.89
N GLY A 5 -35.99 16.74 26.27
CA GLY A 5 -35.64 17.79 25.30
C GLY A 5 -34.34 17.49 24.55
N LEU A 6 -33.35 16.93 25.24
CA LEU A 6 -32.04 16.60 24.65
C LEU A 6 -32.14 15.44 23.66
N LEU A 7 -33.01 14.46 23.94
CA LEU A 7 -33.30 13.36 23.03
C LEU A 7 -34.03 13.83 21.75
N ALA A 8 -34.93 14.81 21.87
CA ALA A 8 -35.65 15.39 20.73
C ALA A 8 -34.72 16.22 19.83
N VAL A 9 -33.75 16.93 20.40
CA VAL A 9 -32.71 17.66 19.64
C VAL A 9 -31.78 16.69 18.91
N LEU A 10 -31.40 15.58 19.55
CA LEU A 10 -30.60 14.52 18.92
C LEU A 10 -31.35 13.83 17.78
N LEU A 11 -32.65 13.54 17.95
CA LEU A 11 -33.49 12.96 16.90
C LEU A 11 -33.76 13.94 15.75
N GLY A 12 -33.90 15.23 16.05
CA GLY A 12 -34.01 16.29 15.05
C GLY A 12 -32.74 16.44 14.21
N LEU A 13 -31.56 16.42 14.85
CA LEU A 13 -30.26 16.44 14.16
C LEU A 13 -30.02 15.17 13.33
N LEU A 14 -30.51 14.00 13.81
CA LEU A 14 -30.42 12.75 13.05
C LEU A 14 -31.25 12.81 11.75
N MET A 15 -32.41 13.46 11.77
CA MET A 15 -33.29 13.58 10.59
C MET A 15 -32.83 14.65 9.60
N VAL A 16 -32.13 15.70 10.04
CA VAL A 16 -31.54 16.72 9.14
C VAL A 16 -30.33 16.17 8.37
N GLY A 17 -29.71 15.08 8.84
CA GLY A 17 -28.59 14.41 8.15
C GLY A 17 -28.96 13.48 6.99
N VAL A 18 -30.25 13.18 6.76
CA VAL A 18 -30.67 12.14 5.79
C VAL A 18 -31.10 12.71 4.43
N THR A 19 -31.19 14.04 4.29
CA THR A 19 -31.60 14.70 3.03
C THR A 19 -30.48 15.49 2.34
N ALA A 20 -29.23 15.36 2.77
CA ALA A 20 -28.10 15.74 1.95
C ALA A 20 -27.94 14.67 0.85
N GLY A 21 -28.40 15.02 -0.35
CA GLY A 21 -28.50 14.16 -1.52
C GLY A 21 -27.35 13.17 -1.61
N SER A 22 -27.71 11.89 -1.62
CA SER A 22 -26.82 10.77 -1.86
C SER A 22 -26.10 10.99 -3.18
N ALA A 23 -24.90 11.57 -3.12
CA ALA A 23 -23.88 11.31 -4.11
C ALA A 23 -23.46 9.84 -3.88
N MET A 24 -24.28 8.92 -4.40
CA MET A 24 -23.87 7.55 -4.62
C MET A 24 -22.67 7.65 -5.55
N ALA A 25 -21.47 7.55 -4.97
CA ALA A 25 -20.27 7.35 -5.75
C ALA A 25 -20.50 6.09 -6.56
N THR A 26 -20.78 6.26 -7.85
CA THR A 26 -20.89 5.18 -8.81
C THR A 26 -19.62 4.36 -8.68
N PRO A 27 -19.70 3.05 -8.38
CA PRO A 27 -18.50 2.23 -8.30
C PRO A 27 -17.85 2.31 -9.68
N ILE A 28 -16.64 2.87 -9.72
CA ILE A 28 -15.80 2.80 -10.92
C ILE A 28 -15.57 1.32 -11.14
N ASN A 29 -16.24 0.79 -12.17
CA ASN A 29 -16.20 -0.60 -12.57
C ASN A 29 -14.85 -0.87 -13.27
N ASP A 30 -13.76 -0.75 -12.52
CA ASP A 30 -12.52 -1.44 -12.84
C ASP A 30 -12.74 -2.88 -12.38
N THR A 31 -13.11 -3.77 -13.29
CA THR A 31 -13.20 -5.23 -13.13
C THR A 31 -11.83 -5.87 -12.89
N HIS A 32 -11.06 -5.33 -11.95
CA HIS A 32 -9.90 -5.98 -11.38
C HIS A 32 -10.31 -6.54 -10.02
N ASN A 33 -10.64 -7.84 -9.99
CA ASN A 33 -10.73 -8.56 -8.72
C ASN A 33 -9.40 -8.38 -7.98
N PRO A 34 -9.39 -7.95 -6.71
CA PRO A 34 -8.14 -7.75 -5.97
C PRO A 34 -7.38 -9.08 -5.88
N GLN A 35 -6.18 -9.14 -6.47
CA GLN A 35 -5.33 -10.34 -6.46
C GLN A 35 -4.16 -10.23 -5.45
N GLY A 36 -3.82 -9.03 -4.96
CA GLY A 36 -2.68 -8.78 -4.07
C GLY A 36 -3.05 -8.54 -2.61
N GLY A 37 -2.07 -8.57 -1.69
CA GLY A 37 -2.15 -7.95 -0.35
C GLY A 37 -2.45 -8.86 0.83
N ILE A 38 -1.69 -8.75 1.91
CA ILE A 38 -1.65 -9.75 2.98
C ILE A 38 -1.93 -9.12 4.34
N GLY A 39 -3.10 -9.32 4.98
CA GLY A 39 -3.32 -8.96 6.40
C GLY A 39 -4.78 -8.72 6.85
N GLY A 40 -4.96 -8.06 8.02
CA GLY A 40 -6.14 -8.04 8.89
C GLY A 40 -7.34 -7.21 8.41
N GLY A 41 -7.98 -7.64 7.32
CA GLY A 41 -9.30 -7.15 6.89
C GLY A 41 -9.29 -6.19 5.69
N SER A 42 -8.20 -5.47 5.47
CA SER A 42 -7.95 -4.66 4.27
C SER A 42 -6.98 -5.37 3.31
N ILE A 43 -7.09 -5.07 2.02
CA ILE A 43 -6.32 -5.74 0.96
C ILE A 43 -5.54 -4.67 0.19
N ILE A 44 -4.24 -4.87 -0.03
CA ILE A 44 -3.39 -3.96 -0.82
C ILE A 44 -2.87 -4.62 -2.09
N ASP A 45 -3.11 -4.01 -3.25
CA ASP A 45 -2.63 -4.52 -4.55
C ASP A 45 -1.72 -3.48 -5.18
N THR A 46 -0.51 -3.91 -5.55
CA THR A 46 0.52 -3.03 -6.11
C THR A 46 0.94 -3.46 -7.51
N ARG A 47 1.14 -2.45 -8.37
CA ARG A 47 1.67 -2.65 -9.73
C ARG A 47 2.23 -1.37 -10.30
N PHE A 48 3.04 -1.50 -11.34
CA PHE A 48 3.33 -0.42 -12.27
C PHE A 48 2.30 -0.37 -13.39
N ILE A 49 2.01 0.85 -13.84
CA ILE A 49 1.23 1.15 -15.05
C ILE A 49 1.93 2.21 -15.89
N GLY A 50 1.53 2.33 -17.16
CA GLY A 50 2.04 3.33 -18.10
C GLY A 50 2.98 2.77 -19.15
N SER A 51 3.44 3.62 -20.06
CA SER A 51 4.21 3.25 -21.25
C SER A 51 5.58 2.62 -20.97
N GLY A 52 6.12 2.81 -19.75
CA GLY A 52 7.34 2.15 -19.32
C GLY A 52 7.17 0.67 -18.95
N VAL A 53 5.94 0.18 -18.78
CA VAL A 53 5.65 -1.24 -18.47
C VAL A 53 5.55 -2.03 -19.76
N ILE A 54 6.38 -3.06 -19.90
CA ILE A 54 6.48 -3.91 -21.10
C ILE A 54 5.53 -5.11 -20.99
N SER A 55 5.51 -5.77 -19.84
CA SER A 55 4.68 -6.96 -19.62
C SER A 55 4.38 -7.15 -18.15
N THR A 56 3.23 -7.75 -17.85
CA THR A 56 2.82 -8.15 -16.50
C THR A 56 2.50 -9.64 -16.49
N SER A 57 3.04 -10.35 -15.50
CA SER A 57 2.78 -11.75 -15.22
C SER A 57 2.40 -11.88 -13.75
N THR A 58 1.40 -12.69 -13.45
CA THR A 58 0.94 -12.91 -12.08
C THR A 58 1.11 -14.38 -11.71
N TYR A 59 1.84 -14.65 -10.63
CA TYR A 59 2.15 -16.02 -10.20
C TYR A 59 1.49 -16.33 -8.86
N PRO A 60 0.74 -17.44 -8.72
CA PRO A 60 0.26 -17.85 -7.41
C PRO A 60 1.44 -18.24 -6.53
N ILE A 61 1.55 -17.64 -5.34
CA ILE A 61 2.44 -18.09 -4.28
C ILE A 61 1.60 -18.78 -3.23
N TYR A 62 1.97 -20.03 -2.95
CA TYR A 62 1.45 -20.76 -1.82
C TYR A 62 2.28 -20.43 -0.57
N ILE A 63 1.69 -19.61 0.30
CA ILE A 63 2.12 -19.50 1.70
C ILE A 63 1.08 -20.30 2.50
N PRO A 64 1.47 -21.23 3.39
CA PRO A 64 0.51 -21.98 4.19
C PRO A 64 -0.50 -21.04 4.86
N LYS A 65 -1.80 -21.29 4.63
CA LYS A 65 -2.96 -20.48 5.08
C LYS A 65 -3.18 -19.13 4.34
N LEU A 66 -2.44 -18.84 3.27
CA LEU A 66 -2.55 -17.61 2.48
C LEU A 66 -2.39 -17.92 0.97
N GLN A 67 -3.50 -18.04 0.24
CA GLN A 67 -3.47 -18.01 -1.23
C GLN A 67 -3.21 -16.57 -1.67
N ARG A 68 -2.07 -16.33 -2.34
CA ARG A 68 -1.64 -15.00 -2.77
C ARG A 68 -1.07 -15.04 -4.17
N TYR A 69 -1.00 -13.88 -4.81
CA TYR A 69 -0.37 -13.71 -6.10
C TYR A 69 0.82 -12.76 -5.99
N LEU A 70 1.92 -13.12 -6.64
CA LEU A 70 3.06 -12.25 -6.86
C LEU A 70 2.94 -11.63 -8.24
N VAL A 71 2.96 -10.31 -8.28
CA VAL A 71 3.02 -9.57 -9.53
C VAL A 71 4.49 -9.46 -9.95
N TYR A 72 4.77 -9.95 -11.16
CA TYR A 72 6.05 -9.78 -11.83
C TYR A 72 5.87 -8.89 -13.06
N GLN A 73 6.67 -7.83 -13.18
CA GLN A 73 6.60 -6.93 -14.33
C GLN A 73 7.95 -6.76 -15.02
N LYS A 74 7.94 -6.66 -16.36
CA LYS A 74 9.11 -6.14 -17.10
C LYS A 74 8.89 -4.67 -17.37
N VAL A 75 9.89 -3.85 -17.11
CA VAL A 75 9.85 -2.40 -17.32
C VAL A 75 11.07 -1.95 -18.11
N ARG A 76 10.92 -0.89 -18.91
CA ARG A 76 12.00 -0.34 -19.73
C ARG A 76 12.90 0.57 -18.89
N HIS A 77 14.20 0.29 -18.85
CA HIS A 77 15.18 1.13 -18.17
C HIS A 77 15.11 2.58 -18.63
N GLY A 78 15.17 3.51 -17.69
CA GLY A 78 15.13 4.96 -17.91
C GLY A 78 13.74 5.50 -18.32
N SER A 79 12.73 4.65 -18.50
CA SER A 79 11.38 5.11 -18.84
C SER A 79 10.60 5.55 -17.60
N SER A 80 9.55 6.35 -17.83
CA SER A 80 8.63 6.80 -16.79
C SER A 80 7.40 5.90 -16.71
N GLY A 81 6.81 5.82 -15.53
CA GLY A 81 5.55 5.13 -15.30
C GLY A 81 4.89 5.63 -14.03
N TYR A 82 3.89 4.90 -13.57
CA TYR A 82 3.28 5.12 -12.26
C TYR A 82 3.32 3.83 -11.47
N PHE A 83 3.73 3.92 -10.22
CA PHE A 83 3.41 2.94 -9.21
C PHE A 83 1.98 3.19 -8.73
N THR A 84 1.16 2.15 -8.71
CA THR A 84 -0.19 2.19 -8.14
C THR A 84 -0.29 1.24 -6.97
N LEU A 85 -0.86 1.73 -5.88
CA LEU A 85 -1.25 0.93 -4.72
C LEU A 85 -2.74 1.13 -4.50
N SER A 86 -3.50 0.05 -4.60
CA SER A 86 -4.94 0.05 -4.32
C SER A 86 -5.18 -0.57 -2.96
N VAL A 87 -5.81 0.17 -2.05
CA VAL A 87 -6.26 -0.31 -0.74
C VAL A 87 -7.75 -0.53 -0.79
N TYR A 88 -8.21 -1.73 -0.43
CA TYR A 88 -9.62 -2.07 -0.32
C TYR A 88 -10.02 -2.20 1.15
N ARG A 89 -11.27 -1.81 1.46
CA ARG A 89 -11.88 -1.87 2.82
C ARG A 89 -11.13 -1.02 3.85
N ILE A 90 -11.01 0.28 3.57
CA ILE A 90 -10.30 1.21 4.46
C ILE A 90 -11.12 1.49 5.72
N PRO A 91 -10.55 1.31 6.92
CA PRO A 91 -11.21 1.68 8.18
C PRO A 91 -11.56 3.17 8.23
N VAL A 92 -12.58 3.50 9.01
CA VAL A 92 -13.09 4.88 9.16
C VAL A 92 -12.02 5.87 9.65
N PHE A 93 -11.04 5.38 10.43
CA PHE A 93 -10.01 6.19 11.07
C PHE A 93 -8.84 6.61 10.15
N GLY A 94 -8.92 6.27 8.86
CA GLY A 94 -7.87 6.50 7.88
C GLY A 94 -6.96 5.29 7.69
N TYR A 95 -6.01 5.43 6.77
CA TYR A 95 -5.11 4.34 6.40
C TYR A 95 -3.76 4.90 5.99
N ASP A 96 -2.71 4.41 6.64
CA ASP A 96 -1.34 4.75 6.33
C ASP A 96 -0.74 3.69 5.41
N THR A 97 0.20 4.11 4.58
CA THR A 97 1.01 3.24 3.75
C THR A 97 2.46 3.65 3.79
N LEU A 98 3.35 2.66 3.91
CA LEU A 98 4.79 2.82 3.82
C LEU A 98 5.29 2.04 2.62
N ILE A 99 5.91 2.72 1.67
CA ILE A 99 6.37 2.09 0.42
C ILE A 99 7.89 2.23 0.31
N VAL A 100 8.55 1.11 0.10
CA VAL A 100 10.01 1.03 -0.03
C VAL A 100 10.37 0.63 -1.46
N PHE A 101 11.09 1.52 -2.13
CA PHE A 101 11.59 1.33 -3.49
C PHE A 101 13.07 0.93 -3.50
N PRO A 102 13.57 0.33 -4.60
CA PRO A 102 15.00 0.17 -4.82
C PRO A 102 15.75 1.51 -4.69
N GLU A 103 16.96 1.47 -4.13
CA GLU A 103 17.71 2.68 -3.73
C GLU A 103 17.93 3.68 -4.87
N ASN A 104 18.14 3.19 -6.10
CA ASN A 104 18.44 4.03 -7.27
C ASN A 104 17.19 4.42 -8.09
N MET A 105 16.01 3.95 -7.70
CA MET A 105 14.78 4.25 -8.42
C MET A 105 14.32 5.68 -8.10
N LYS A 106 14.06 6.49 -9.14
CA LYS A 106 13.53 7.84 -8.95
C LYS A 106 12.03 7.79 -8.70
N VAL A 107 11.62 8.36 -7.57
CA VAL A 107 10.22 8.42 -7.12
C VAL A 107 9.83 9.89 -6.92
N TYR A 108 8.63 10.26 -7.35
CA TYR A 108 8.15 11.65 -7.30
C TYR A 108 6.96 11.78 -6.31
N PRO A 109 7.20 11.69 -5.00
CA PRO A 109 6.14 11.58 -4.00
C PRO A 109 5.24 12.82 -3.91
N SER A 110 5.78 14.02 -4.12
CA SER A 110 5.00 15.27 -4.14
C SER A 110 4.02 15.39 -5.32
N ARG A 111 4.12 14.49 -6.30
CA ARG A 111 3.22 14.39 -7.45
C ARG A 111 2.25 13.20 -7.35
N ALA A 112 2.19 12.58 -6.17
CA ALA A 112 1.24 11.52 -5.89
C ALA A 112 -0.20 12.04 -5.96
N THR A 113 -1.11 11.15 -6.34
CA THR A 113 -2.55 11.41 -6.34
C THR A 113 -3.29 10.30 -5.61
N GLY A 114 -4.44 10.62 -5.02
CA GLY A 114 -5.33 9.69 -4.33
C GLY A 114 -4.99 9.40 -2.86
N MET A 115 -3.74 9.61 -2.43
CA MET A 115 -3.31 9.63 -1.04
C MET A 115 -2.33 10.80 -0.82
N GLU A 116 -2.35 11.38 0.38
CA GLU A 116 -1.50 12.50 0.78
C GLU A 116 -0.09 12.01 1.11
N TYR A 117 0.94 12.73 0.69
CA TYR A 117 2.33 12.40 1.00
C TYR A 117 2.75 13.10 2.30
N GLU A 118 3.11 12.30 3.29
CA GLU A 118 3.41 12.76 4.66
C GLU A 118 4.92 12.88 4.92
N GLY A 119 5.76 12.40 4.00
CA GLY A 119 7.22 12.45 4.12
C GLY A 119 7.89 11.08 4.12
N LYS A 120 9.06 11.00 4.76
CA LYS A 120 9.86 9.77 4.88
C LYS A 120 9.78 9.22 6.30
N VAL A 121 9.66 7.91 6.40
CA VAL A 121 9.90 7.14 7.64
C VAL A 121 11.02 6.16 7.33
N GLY A 122 12.21 6.44 7.85
CA GLY A 122 13.43 5.72 7.47
C GLY A 122 13.64 5.72 5.95
N ILE A 123 13.76 4.54 5.36
CA ILE A 123 13.88 4.41 3.89
C ILE A 123 12.54 4.46 3.14
N ALA A 124 11.40 4.37 3.84
CA ALA A 124 10.08 4.29 3.24
C ALA A 124 9.47 5.66 2.94
N TYR A 125 8.74 5.77 1.83
CA TYR A 125 7.84 6.89 1.56
C TYR A 125 6.50 6.65 2.26
N HIS A 126 6.03 7.64 3.00
CA HIS A 126 4.81 7.59 3.77
C HIS A 126 3.68 8.32 3.06
N PHE A 127 2.56 7.63 2.84
CA PHE A 127 1.33 8.21 2.34
C PHE A 127 0.15 7.88 3.23
N ARG A 128 -0.78 8.82 3.36
CA ARG A 128 -1.97 8.69 4.19
C ARG A 128 -3.23 8.94 3.39
N LYS A 129 -4.28 8.16 3.68
CA LYS A 129 -5.66 8.49 3.31
C LYS A 129 -6.41 8.93 4.56
N GLY A 130 -6.77 10.21 4.61
CA GLY A 130 -7.63 10.77 5.66
C GLY A 130 -9.02 10.12 5.72
N GLY A 131 -9.57 10.05 6.94
CA GLY A 131 -10.73 9.24 7.32
C GLY A 131 -12.06 9.76 6.81
N TRP A 132 -12.65 8.97 5.91
CA TRP A 132 -14.07 8.59 5.77
C TRP A 132 -14.04 7.15 5.26
N PHE A 133 -15.04 6.32 5.57
CA PHE A 133 -15.05 4.94 5.07
C PHE A 133 -15.03 4.95 3.54
N VAL A 134 -13.96 4.42 2.94
CA VAL A 134 -13.83 4.29 1.49
C VAL A 134 -13.62 2.83 1.15
N TRP A 135 -14.49 2.29 0.29
CA TRP A 135 -14.37 0.90 -0.18
C TRP A 135 -13.06 0.63 -0.92
N LYS A 136 -12.53 1.65 -1.62
CA LYS A 136 -11.27 1.61 -2.36
C LYS A 136 -10.60 2.99 -2.34
N ALA A 137 -9.34 3.06 -1.93
CA ALA A 137 -8.47 4.18 -2.28
C ALA A 137 -7.36 3.69 -3.20
N GLN A 138 -6.92 4.54 -4.11
CA GLN A 138 -5.82 4.23 -5.01
C GLN A 138 -4.80 5.35 -4.94
N LEU A 139 -3.60 5.04 -4.47
CA LEU A 139 -2.42 5.86 -4.68
C LEU A 139 -1.93 5.66 -6.10
N LYS A 140 -1.70 6.75 -6.82
CA LYS A 140 -0.97 6.77 -8.09
C LYS A 140 0.24 7.68 -7.94
N LEU A 141 1.41 7.07 -7.95
CA LEU A 141 2.71 7.67 -7.63
C LEU A 141 3.60 7.65 -8.88
N PRO A 142 3.99 8.81 -9.45
CA PRO A 142 4.89 8.83 -10.58
C PRO A 142 6.27 8.31 -10.21
N VAL A 143 6.85 7.51 -11.11
CA VAL A 143 8.20 6.92 -10.95
C VAL A 143 8.96 6.94 -12.26
N LYS A 144 10.30 6.85 -12.17
CA LYS A 144 11.18 6.56 -13.31
C LYS A 144 12.00 5.32 -12.98
N PHE A 145 11.99 4.34 -13.89
CA PHE A 145 12.67 3.06 -13.72
C PHE A 145 14.18 3.23 -13.90
N THR A 146 14.85 3.59 -12.81
CA THR A 146 16.30 3.82 -12.76
C THR A 146 16.97 2.98 -11.69
N ALA A 147 16.35 1.87 -11.27
CA ALA A 147 16.91 0.99 -10.25
C ALA A 147 18.21 0.32 -10.71
N GLY A 148 18.47 0.31 -12.02
CA GLY A 148 19.56 -0.39 -12.69
C GLY A 148 19.01 -1.61 -13.42
N LYS A 149 19.68 -2.05 -14.49
CA LYS A 149 19.21 -3.26 -15.21
C LYS A 149 19.30 -4.47 -14.31
N GLY A 150 18.24 -5.27 -14.26
CA GLY A 150 18.17 -6.44 -13.37
C GLY A 150 16.84 -6.61 -12.68
N LEU A 151 16.82 -7.54 -11.73
CA LEU A 151 15.66 -7.87 -10.93
C LEU A 151 15.61 -6.99 -9.68
N HIS A 152 14.42 -6.48 -9.36
CA HIS A 152 14.17 -5.57 -8.25
C HIS A 152 12.81 -5.84 -7.63
N ALA A 153 12.58 -5.27 -6.45
CA ALA A 153 11.26 -5.31 -5.84
C ALA A 153 10.91 -4.02 -5.11
N VAL A 154 9.62 -3.74 -5.09
CA VAL A 154 8.99 -2.70 -4.28
C VAL A 154 8.18 -3.39 -3.19
N LEU A 155 8.37 -2.94 -1.95
CA LEU A 155 7.61 -3.41 -0.81
C LEU A 155 6.62 -2.36 -0.39
N SER A 156 5.38 -2.77 -0.15
CA SER A 156 4.33 -1.89 0.33
C SER A 156 3.74 -2.45 1.60
N PHE A 157 3.68 -1.61 2.63
CA PHE A 157 3.02 -1.89 3.89
C PHE A 157 1.82 -0.97 4.03
N GLY A 158 0.73 -1.48 4.58
CA GLY A 158 -0.50 -0.72 4.83
C GLY A 158 -1.07 -1.05 6.20
N GLY A 159 -1.66 -0.10 6.90
CA GLY A 159 -2.20 -0.36 8.23
C GLY A 159 -2.64 0.89 8.97
N SER A 160 -2.95 0.72 10.25
CA SER A 160 -3.21 1.85 11.14
C SER A 160 -1.91 2.58 11.49
N PRO A 161 -1.99 3.86 11.92
CA PRO A 161 -0.81 4.63 12.32
C PRO A 161 0.03 3.95 13.40
N GLU A 162 -0.59 3.25 14.35
CA GLU A 162 0.06 2.59 15.48
C GLU A 162 0.90 1.39 15.04
N VAL A 163 0.48 0.71 13.97
CA VAL A 163 1.21 -0.43 13.38
C VAL A 163 2.32 0.06 12.45
N LEU A 164 2.04 1.12 11.67
CA LEU A 164 2.97 1.61 10.67
C LEU A 164 3.97 2.64 11.19
N ILE A 165 3.50 3.77 11.70
CA ILE A 165 4.32 4.96 11.97
C ILE A 165 4.91 4.92 13.39
N GLY A 166 4.10 4.54 14.37
CA GLY A 166 4.56 4.33 15.75
C GLY A 166 5.00 2.89 16.05
N GLY A 167 4.99 2.02 15.05
CA GLY A 167 4.93 0.58 15.26
C GLY A 167 6.09 -0.24 14.71
N PRO A 168 5.92 -1.58 14.67
CA PRO A 168 6.97 -2.49 14.25
C PRO A 168 7.47 -2.28 12.82
N ILE A 169 6.62 -1.74 11.92
CA ILE A 169 7.02 -1.45 10.54
C ILE A 169 7.95 -0.24 10.48
N ALA A 170 7.66 0.84 11.21
CA ALA A 170 8.58 1.98 11.35
C ALA A 170 9.95 1.52 11.85
N SER A 171 9.99 0.73 12.93
CA SER A 171 11.24 0.16 13.44
C SER A 171 11.99 -0.68 12.39
N LEU A 172 11.27 -1.43 11.56
CA LEU A 172 11.90 -2.15 10.44
C LEU A 172 12.53 -1.18 9.43
N VAL A 173 11.78 -0.20 8.93
CA VAL A 173 12.26 0.69 7.86
C VAL A 173 13.28 1.75 8.33
N ASN A 174 13.33 2.01 9.64
CA ASN A 174 14.37 2.80 10.31
C ASN A 174 15.67 2.01 10.56
N GLY A 175 15.64 0.68 10.41
CA GLY A 175 16.81 -0.16 10.65
C GLY A 175 17.04 -0.57 12.11
N GLU A 176 16.06 -0.33 12.98
CA GLU A 176 16.12 -0.72 14.41
C GLU A 176 16.02 -2.24 14.62
N LYS A 177 15.70 -3.00 13.56
CA LYS A 177 15.68 -4.47 13.52
C LYS A 177 16.77 -4.98 12.56
N PRO A 178 18.05 -5.07 12.97
CA PRO A 178 19.18 -5.24 12.04
C PRO A 178 19.06 -6.44 11.11
N LYS A 179 18.68 -7.62 11.63
CA LYS A 179 18.53 -8.84 10.80
C LYS A 179 17.46 -8.69 9.72
N LEU A 180 16.29 -8.14 10.08
CA LEU A 180 15.20 -7.90 9.14
C LEU A 180 15.52 -6.78 8.17
N PHE A 181 16.19 -5.73 8.64
CA PHE A 181 16.63 -4.63 7.80
C PHE A 181 17.66 -5.06 6.75
N THR A 182 18.58 -5.96 7.10
CA THR A 182 19.51 -6.59 6.14
C THR A 182 18.76 -7.40 5.10
N ALA A 183 17.76 -8.21 5.49
CA ALA A 183 16.93 -8.95 4.54
C ALA A 183 16.14 -8.03 3.61
N LEU A 184 15.61 -6.91 4.15
CA LEU A 184 14.95 -5.85 3.40
C LEU A 184 15.91 -5.22 2.38
N LYS A 185 17.09 -4.77 2.81
CA LYS A 185 18.12 -4.19 1.93
C LYS A 185 18.55 -5.15 0.82
N ALA A 186 18.74 -6.43 1.14
CA ALA A 186 19.08 -7.45 0.15
C ALA A 186 18.00 -7.54 -0.96
N LEU A 187 16.73 -7.57 -0.55
CA LEU A 187 15.59 -7.60 -1.47
C LEU A 187 15.54 -6.35 -2.38
N LEU A 188 15.78 -5.16 -1.81
CA LEU A 188 15.80 -3.90 -2.55
C LEU A 188 17.00 -3.74 -3.51
N ARG A 189 18.08 -4.50 -3.28
CA ARG A 189 19.27 -4.58 -4.16
C ARG A 189 19.16 -5.68 -5.21
N GLY A 190 18.00 -6.32 -5.34
CA GLY A 190 17.76 -7.37 -6.32
C GLY A 190 18.17 -8.77 -5.88
N GLN A 191 18.63 -8.97 -4.65
CA GLN A 191 18.90 -10.29 -4.06
C GLN A 191 17.58 -10.92 -3.56
N ILE A 192 16.65 -11.13 -4.48
CA ILE A 192 15.31 -11.62 -4.19
C ILE A 192 15.35 -13.13 -4.00
N THR A 193 15.27 -13.55 -2.74
CA THR A 193 15.11 -14.97 -2.38
C THR A 193 13.74 -15.21 -1.77
N ARG A 194 13.22 -16.43 -1.91
CA ARG A 194 11.97 -16.85 -1.26
C ARG A 194 12.02 -16.59 0.25
N SER A 195 13.18 -16.85 0.88
CA SER A 195 13.38 -16.64 2.31
C SER A 195 13.24 -15.16 2.73
N ASN A 196 13.91 -14.25 2.02
CA ASN A 196 13.85 -12.82 2.33
C ASN A 196 12.41 -12.28 2.16
N VAL A 197 11.74 -12.65 1.07
CA VAL A 197 10.34 -12.26 0.81
C VAL A 197 9.42 -12.77 1.92
N ILE A 198 9.47 -14.07 2.23
CA ILE A 198 8.62 -14.67 3.27
C ILE A 198 8.89 -14.05 4.63
N THR A 199 10.16 -13.81 4.97
CA THR A 199 10.55 -13.24 6.27
C THR A 199 9.94 -11.85 6.49
N ILE A 200 10.06 -10.96 5.50
CA ILE A 200 9.52 -9.60 5.59
C ILE A 200 7.98 -9.61 5.62
N ILE A 201 7.36 -10.42 4.77
CA ILE A 201 5.90 -10.57 4.71
C ILE A 201 5.35 -11.14 6.02
N ALA A 202 5.96 -12.20 6.55
CA ALA A 202 5.54 -12.83 7.80
C ALA A 202 5.69 -11.89 9.00
N PHE A 203 6.77 -11.11 9.03
CA PHE A 203 6.95 -10.07 10.04
C PHE A 203 5.85 -9.01 9.97
N ALA A 204 5.56 -8.49 8.77
CA ALA A 204 4.52 -7.48 8.60
C ALA A 204 3.16 -8.00 9.05
N LEU A 205 2.81 -9.22 8.67
CA LEU A 205 1.60 -9.89 9.13
C LEU A 205 1.51 -10.05 10.64
N ALA A 206 2.59 -10.53 11.27
CA ALA A 206 2.64 -10.72 12.71
C ALA A 206 2.49 -9.40 13.47
N SER A 207 2.87 -8.27 12.85
CA SER A 207 2.66 -6.93 13.41
C SER A 207 1.24 -6.37 13.22
N GLY A 208 0.36 -7.09 12.51
CA GLY A 208 -0.97 -6.62 12.14
C GLY A 208 -1.01 -5.72 10.92
N ALA A 209 0.13 -5.49 10.25
CA ALA A 209 0.20 -4.73 9.02
C ALA A 209 -0.26 -5.59 7.83
N ASN A 210 -0.79 -4.90 6.82
CA ASN A 210 -0.86 -5.47 5.49
C ASN A 210 0.47 -5.34 4.75
N ALA A 211 0.80 -6.30 3.91
CA ALA A 211 1.97 -6.22 3.04
C ALA A 211 1.71 -6.72 1.61
N ASP A 212 2.40 -6.14 0.64
CA ASP A 212 2.46 -6.61 -0.75
C ASP A 212 3.86 -6.44 -1.33
N VAL A 213 4.20 -7.30 -2.29
CA VAL A 213 5.51 -7.28 -2.97
C VAL A 213 5.30 -7.26 -4.47
N LEU A 214 5.76 -6.18 -5.10
CA LEU A 214 5.84 -6.08 -6.55
C LEU A 214 7.27 -6.41 -6.97
N VAL A 215 7.45 -7.48 -7.73
CA VAL A 215 8.75 -7.83 -8.34
C VAL A 215 8.78 -7.29 -9.76
N PHE A 216 9.90 -6.70 -10.16
CA PHE A 216 10.06 -6.25 -11.53
C PHE A 216 11.47 -6.49 -12.08
N LYS A 217 11.57 -6.65 -13.40
CA LYS A 217 12.83 -6.69 -14.12
C LYS A 217 12.95 -5.47 -15.01
N GLU A 218 13.96 -4.66 -14.75
CA GLU A 218 14.33 -3.50 -15.54
C GLU A 218 15.26 -3.96 -16.68
N VAL A 219 14.87 -3.71 -17.94
CA VAL A 219 15.57 -4.14 -19.16
C VAL A 219 16.03 -2.97 -20.03
#